data_AF-A0A8T0UPP7-F1
#
_entry.id   AF-A0A8T0UPP7-F1
#
_cell.length_a   1.000
_cell.length_b   1.000
_cell.length_c   1.000
_cell.angle_alpha   90.00
_cell.angle_beta   90.00
_cell.angle_gamma   90.00
#
_symmetry.space_group_name_H-M   'P 1'
#
loop_
_entity.id
_entity.type
_entity.pdbx_description
1 polymer ?
#
loop_
_entity_poly.entity_id
_entity_poly.type
_entity_poly.pdbx_seq_one_letter_code
_entity_poly.pdbx_strand_id
1 'polypeptide(L)'
;MAPWEGQGRGSAPPIAGAAAPPCVMQKLAIIAVDLLTANATSTSTQIGNQLKKEDNIGGPMRWCLQACQALYGSMLQMQPRCSDLVKDFRYGEAKSCLGQAAREAEQCEAEFVRRRVASPLTVEDGCAFKLAKLASALLQHAGD
;
A
#
# COMPACT_ATOMS: atom_id res chain seq x y z
N MET A 1 71.23 -18.77 3.80
CA MET A 1 70.42 -17.58 3.48
C MET A 1 69.13 -17.65 4.30
N ALA A 2 68.84 -16.60 5.05
CA ALA A 2 67.56 -16.22 5.68
C ALA A 2 67.32 -14.74 5.30
N PRO A 3 66.18 -14.04 5.54
CA PRO A 3 65.16 -14.17 6.60
C PRO A 3 63.84 -14.80 6.05
N TRP A 4 62.59 -14.60 6.51
CA TRP A 4 61.95 -13.58 7.37
C TRP A 4 60.65 -14.07 8.06
N GLU A 5 60.23 -13.33 9.10
CA GLU A 5 59.02 -13.50 9.91
C GLU A 5 57.84 -12.65 9.40
N GLY A 6 56.60 -12.96 9.82
CA GLY A 6 55.44 -12.07 9.62
C GLY A 6 54.09 -12.78 9.77
N GLN A 7 53.55 -12.90 10.98
CA GLN A 7 52.61 -11.95 11.61
C GLN A 7 51.17 -12.05 11.07
N GLY A 8 50.20 -12.20 11.97
CA GLY A 8 48.86 -12.70 11.65
C GLY A 8 47.90 -11.74 10.94
N ARG A 9 46.89 -12.35 10.33
CA ARG A 9 45.55 -11.78 10.10
C ARG A 9 44.61 -12.83 10.71
N GLY A 10 43.88 -12.55 11.78
CA GLY A 10 43.06 -11.36 11.96
C GLY A 10 41.63 -11.82 11.74
N SER A 11 40.96 -12.23 12.82
CA SER A 11 39.58 -12.72 12.77
C SER A 11 38.72 -11.69 12.05
N ALA A 12 38.09 -12.08 10.94
CA ALA A 12 37.16 -11.20 10.26
C ALA A 12 36.02 -10.84 11.24
N PRO A 13 35.69 -9.55 11.43
CA PRO A 13 34.51 -9.20 12.20
C PRO A 13 33.27 -9.77 11.50
N PRO A 14 32.20 -10.11 12.24
CA PRO A 14 30.93 -10.42 11.61
C PRO A 14 30.51 -9.21 10.79
N ILE A 15 30.31 -9.40 9.48
CA ILE A 15 29.76 -8.36 8.62
C ILE A 15 28.33 -8.06 9.08
N ALA A 16 28.18 -6.96 9.81
CA ALA A 16 26.87 -6.43 10.18
C ALA A 16 26.02 -6.28 8.92
N GLY A 17 24.75 -6.67 9.01
CA GLY A 17 23.91 -7.05 7.87
C GLY A 17 23.99 -6.11 6.67
N ALA A 18 24.72 -6.53 5.63
CA ALA A 18 24.54 -6.00 4.30
C ALA A 18 23.16 -6.45 3.82
N ALA A 19 22.19 -5.53 3.83
CA ALA A 19 20.87 -5.78 3.29
C ALA A 19 21.02 -6.24 1.83
N ALA A 20 20.50 -7.43 1.52
CA ALA A 20 20.50 -7.95 0.16
C ALA A 20 19.82 -6.92 -0.77
N PRO A 21 20.32 -6.70 -2.00
CA PRO A 21 19.69 -5.77 -2.92
C PRO A 21 18.23 -6.19 -3.12
N PRO A 22 17.24 -5.30 -2.88
CA PRO A 22 15.84 -5.68 -2.89
C PRO A 22 15.49 -6.28 -4.25
N CYS A 23 14.89 -7.48 -4.22
CA CYS A 23 14.62 -8.25 -5.43
C CYS A 23 13.70 -7.44 -6.36
N VAL A 24 13.74 -7.72 -7.67
CA VAL A 24 12.96 -6.94 -8.65
C VAL A 24 11.47 -6.92 -8.30
N MET A 25 10.93 -8.03 -7.76
CA MET A 25 9.55 -8.13 -7.31
C MET A 25 9.25 -7.24 -6.09
N GLN A 26 10.17 -7.11 -5.13
CA GLN A 26 10.04 -6.19 -3.99
C GLN A 26 10.03 -4.72 -4.45
N LYS A 27 10.89 -4.34 -5.41
CA LYS A 27 10.87 -2.99 -6.01
C LYS A 27 9.55 -2.71 -6.73
N LEU A 28 9.04 -3.66 -7.50
CA LEU A 28 7.74 -3.54 -8.17
C LEU A 28 6.58 -3.48 -7.15
N ALA A 29 6.66 -4.21 -6.04
CA ALA A 29 5.66 -4.16 -4.97
C ALA A 29 5.64 -2.79 -4.28
N ILE A 30 6.81 -2.16 -4.05
CA ILE A 30 6.89 -0.78 -3.54
C ILE A 30 6.24 0.19 -4.54
N ILE A 31 6.55 0.10 -5.83
CA ILE A 31 5.91 0.95 -6.86
C ILE A 31 4.39 0.77 -6.88
N ALA A 32 3.88 -0.46 -6.71
CA ALA A 32 2.44 -0.72 -6.62
C ALA A 32 1.80 -0.14 -5.33
N VAL A 33 2.53 -0.14 -4.21
CA VAL A 33 2.12 0.56 -2.97
C VAL A 33 2.11 2.08 -3.15
N ASP A 34 3.10 2.65 -3.82
CA ASP A 34 3.19 4.09 -4.07
C ASP A 34 2.07 4.56 -5.01
N LEU A 35 1.76 3.78 -6.05
CA LEU A 35 0.60 4.01 -6.94
C LEU A 35 -0.73 3.88 -6.19
N LEU A 36 -0.87 2.91 -5.28
CA LEU A 36 -2.04 2.78 -4.41
C LEU A 36 -2.19 4.01 -3.51
N THR A 37 -1.09 4.49 -2.93
CA THR A 37 -1.03 5.70 -2.09
C THR A 37 -1.49 6.93 -2.88
N ALA A 38 -0.97 7.11 -4.10
CA ALA A 38 -1.32 8.22 -4.97
C ALA A 38 -2.80 8.18 -5.39
N ASN A 39 -3.31 7.01 -5.77
CA ASN A 39 -4.72 6.79 -6.07
C ASN A 39 -5.59 7.15 -4.85
N ALA A 40 -5.32 6.55 -3.69
CA ALA A 40 -6.05 6.80 -2.44
C ALA A 40 -6.05 8.28 -2.01
N THR A 41 -4.91 8.98 -2.18
CA THR A 41 -4.79 10.42 -1.90
C THR A 41 -5.65 11.25 -2.86
N SER A 42 -5.62 10.91 -4.15
CA SER A 42 -6.45 11.55 -5.17
C SER A 42 -7.95 11.33 -4.90
N THR A 43 -8.35 10.09 -4.62
CA THR A 43 -9.74 9.71 -4.31
C THR A 43 -10.24 10.40 -3.04
N SER A 44 -9.45 10.41 -1.95
CA SER A 44 -9.82 11.12 -0.72
C SER A 44 -10.00 12.64 -0.95
N THR A 45 -9.17 13.22 -1.82
CA THR A 45 -9.28 14.63 -2.23
C THR A 45 -10.53 14.87 -3.09
N GLN A 46 -10.81 13.99 -4.05
CA GLN A 46 -12.02 14.00 -4.88
C GLN A 46 -13.30 13.91 -4.03
N ILE A 47 -13.35 12.99 -3.07
CA ILE A 47 -14.44 12.86 -2.11
C ILE A 47 -14.61 14.15 -1.28
N GLY A 48 -13.52 14.69 -0.72
CA GLY A 48 -13.57 15.94 0.05
C GLY A 48 -14.05 17.13 -0.77
N ASN A 49 -13.67 17.21 -2.05
CA ASN A 49 -14.12 18.23 -2.98
C ASN A 49 -15.59 18.06 -3.40
N GLN A 50 -16.08 16.82 -3.49
CA GLN A 50 -17.50 16.55 -3.70
C GLN A 50 -18.32 16.95 -2.47
N LEU A 51 -17.92 16.55 -1.26
CA LEU A 51 -18.63 16.85 -0.01
C LEU A 51 -18.74 18.36 0.33
N LYS A 52 -17.81 19.18 -0.18
CA LYS A 52 -17.84 20.65 -0.09
C LYS A 52 -18.81 21.33 -1.05
N LYS A 53 -19.30 20.64 -2.09
CA LYS A 53 -20.30 21.19 -3.02
C LYS A 53 -21.70 20.99 -2.42
N GLU A 54 -22.18 22.01 -1.71
CA GLU A 54 -23.45 21.93 -0.96
C GLU A 54 -24.68 21.75 -1.86
N ASP A 55 -24.67 22.31 -3.07
CA ASP A 55 -25.88 22.47 -3.91
C ASP A 55 -26.51 21.19 -4.48
N ASN A 56 -25.79 20.05 -4.51
CA ASN A 56 -26.26 18.85 -5.23
C ASN A 56 -25.98 17.50 -4.53
N ILE A 57 -25.31 17.48 -3.38
CA ILE A 57 -24.98 16.22 -2.67
C ILE A 57 -25.76 16.14 -1.35
N GLY A 58 -27.08 16.04 -1.48
CA GLY A 58 -28.00 15.70 -0.41
C GLY A 58 -28.30 14.20 -0.32
N GLY A 59 -28.76 13.74 0.83
CA GLY A 59 -29.30 12.38 0.99
C GLY A 59 -28.25 11.24 0.91
N PRO A 60 -28.60 10.06 0.37
CA PRO A 60 -27.76 8.86 0.44
C PRO A 60 -26.36 9.01 -0.13
N MET A 61 -26.19 9.80 -1.19
CA MET A 61 -24.90 10.08 -1.85
C MET A 61 -23.87 10.69 -0.87
N ARG A 62 -24.31 11.65 -0.04
CA ARG A 62 -23.43 12.30 0.95
C ARG A 62 -22.92 11.29 1.98
N TRP A 63 -23.81 10.38 2.42
CA TRP A 63 -23.48 9.31 3.34
C TRP A 63 -22.48 8.30 2.77
N CYS A 64 -22.66 7.88 1.51
CA CYS A 64 -21.67 7.02 0.84
C CYS A 64 -20.30 7.68 0.81
N LEU A 65 -20.23 8.94 0.37
CA LEU A 65 -18.99 9.71 0.28
C LEU A 65 -18.33 9.90 1.65
N GLN A 66 -19.09 10.16 2.72
CA GLN A 66 -18.53 10.24 4.08
C GLN A 66 -17.99 8.88 4.57
N ALA A 67 -18.68 7.78 4.30
CA ALA A 67 -18.19 6.44 4.62
C ALA A 67 -16.90 6.10 3.87
N CYS A 68 -16.88 6.37 2.56
CA CYS A 68 -15.69 6.25 1.72
C CYS A 68 -14.52 7.13 2.20
N GLN A 69 -14.78 8.36 2.66
CA GLN A 69 -13.72 9.21 3.19
C GLN A 69 -13.09 8.63 4.46
N ALA A 70 -13.87 7.98 5.33
CA ALA A 70 -13.34 7.28 6.49
C ALA A 70 -12.50 6.06 6.09
N LEU A 71 -12.95 5.27 5.10
CA LEU A 71 -12.23 4.10 4.57
C LEU A 71 -10.90 4.50 3.92
N TYR A 72 -10.91 5.49 3.02
CA TYR A 72 -9.67 6.03 2.42
C TYR A 72 -8.77 6.74 3.44
N GLY A 73 -9.33 7.34 4.48
CA GLY A 73 -8.57 7.89 5.61
C GLY A 73 -7.80 6.80 6.38
N SER A 74 -8.47 5.67 6.68
CA SER A 74 -7.86 4.47 7.27
C SER A 74 -6.72 3.94 6.40
N MET A 75 -6.99 3.77 5.09
CA MET A 75 -6.02 3.28 4.11
C MET A 75 -4.74 4.13 4.10
N LEU A 76 -4.89 5.46 4.04
CA LEU A 76 -3.78 6.41 4.01
C LEU A 76 -2.99 6.47 5.33
N GLN A 77 -3.65 6.26 6.49
CA GLN A 77 -2.95 6.14 7.77
C GLN A 77 -2.13 4.85 7.87
N MET A 78 -2.61 3.76 7.26
CA MET A 78 -1.92 2.46 7.25
C MET A 78 -0.82 2.36 6.18
N GLN A 79 -0.90 3.16 5.12
CA GLN A 79 -0.02 3.12 3.95
C GLN A 79 1.50 3.17 4.27
N PRO A 80 2.00 4.08 5.14
CA PRO A 80 3.42 4.13 5.49
C PRO A 80 3.90 2.82 6.14
N ARG A 81 3.10 2.29 7.08
CA ARG A 81 3.35 1.00 7.71
C ARG A 81 3.34 -0.14 6.68
N CYS A 82 2.42 -0.13 5.71
CA CYS A 82 2.44 -1.13 4.64
C CYS A 82 3.75 -1.06 3.82
N SER A 83 4.21 0.15 3.48
CA SER A 83 5.46 0.39 2.72
C SER A 83 6.69 -0.09 3.50
N ASP A 84 6.76 0.19 4.80
CA ASP A 84 7.89 -0.23 5.64
C ASP A 84 7.92 -1.74 5.87
N LEU A 85 6.77 -2.41 6.04
CA LEU A 85 6.68 -3.87 6.09
C LEU A 85 7.20 -4.54 4.79
N VAL A 86 7.05 -3.88 3.62
CA VAL A 86 7.64 -4.36 2.36
C VAL A 86 9.17 -4.19 2.34
N LYS A 87 9.68 -3.07 2.84
CA LYS A 87 11.14 -2.80 2.93
C LYS A 87 11.83 -3.73 3.93
N ASP A 88 11.17 -4.02 5.04
CA ASP A 88 11.63 -4.89 6.14
C ASP A 88 11.52 -6.39 5.83
N PHE A 89 11.17 -6.77 4.59
CA PHE A 89 10.98 -8.16 4.14
C PHE A 89 9.87 -8.94 4.90
N ARG A 90 8.98 -8.23 5.61
CA ARG A 90 7.87 -8.79 6.41
C ARG A 90 6.63 -9.08 5.55
N TYR A 91 6.82 -9.88 4.50
CA TYR A 91 5.86 -10.05 3.42
C TYR A 91 4.48 -10.59 3.85
N GLY A 92 4.40 -11.41 4.91
CA GLY A 92 3.12 -11.88 5.45
C GLY A 92 2.26 -10.74 6.01
N GLU A 93 2.87 -9.84 6.79
CA GLU A 93 2.19 -8.68 7.36
C GLU A 93 1.91 -7.61 6.29
N ALA A 94 2.84 -7.40 5.35
CA ALA A 94 2.62 -6.52 4.20
C ALA A 94 1.41 -6.97 3.36
N LYS A 95 1.27 -8.27 3.08
CA LYS A 95 0.08 -8.85 2.41
C LYS A 95 -1.19 -8.65 3.23
N SER A 96 -1.14 -8.73 4.55
CA SER A 96 -2.30 -8.42 5.40
C SER A 96 -2.69 -6.93 5.32
N CYS A 97 -1.71 -6.03 5.30
CA CYS A 97 -1.88 -4.59 5.17
C CYS A 97 -2.53 -4.23 3.82
N LEU A 98 -2.01 -4.80 2.72
CA LEU A 98 -2.57 -4.69 1.38
C LEU A 98 -3.96 -5.33 1.25
N GLY A 99 -4.18 -6.47 1.91
CA GLY A 99 -5.47 -7.14 1.99
C GLY A 99 -6.55 -6.29 2.67
N GLN A 100 -6.17 -5.49 3.68
CA GLN A 100 -7.05 -4.50 4.28
C GLN A 100 -7.37 -3.36 3.30
N ALA A 101 -6.36 -2.76 2.66
CA ALA A 101 -6.58 -1.67 1.69
C ALA A 101 -7.49 -2.10 0.51
N ALA A 102 -7.33 -3.33 0.00
CA ALA A 102 -8.22 -3.89 -1.01
C ALA A 102 -9.67 -3.97 -0.52
N ARG A 103 -9.89 -4.44 0.73
CA ARG A 103 -11.22 -4.53 1.34
C ARG A 103 -11.84 -3.16 1.64
N GLU A 104 -11.03 -2.16 1.98
CA GLU A 104 -11.51 -0.78 2.22
C GLU A 104 -12.03 -0.15 0.92
N ALA A 105 -11.35 -0.38 -0.21
CA ALA A 105 -11.84 0.02 -1.54
C ALA A 105 -13.14 -0.72 -1.92
N GLU A 106 -13.20 -2.04 -1.75
CA GLU A 106 -14.44 -2.82 -2.01
C GLU A 106 -15.62 -2.37 -1.14
N GLN A 107 -15.37 -2.01 0.13
CA GLN A 107 -16.41 -1.51 1.04
C GLN A 107 -16.93 -0.12 0.65
N CYS A 108 -16.10 0.74 0.07
CA CYS A 108 -16.54 2.04 -0.43
C CYS A 108 -17.57 1.88 -1.56
N GLU A 109 -17.23 1.13 -2.62
CA GLU A 109 -18.16 0.83 -3.71
C GLU A 109 -19.43 0.10 -3.20
N ALA A 110 -19.29 -0.82 -2.23
CA ALA A 110 -20.41 -1.54 -1.65
C ALA A 110 -21.43 -0.63 -0.93
N GLU A 111 -21.01 0.49 -0.32
CA GLU A 111 -21.96 1.43 0.29
C GLU A 111 -22.84 2.13 -0.77
N PHE A 112 -22.29 2.47 -1.95
CA PHE A 112 -23.08 2.98 -3.07
C PHE A 112 -24.08 1.96 -3.59
N VAL A 113 -23.63 0.72 -3.83
CA VAL A 113 -24.49 -0.40 -4.28
C VAL A 113 -25.62 -0.67 -3.28
N ARG A 114 -25.29 -0.77 -1.98
CA ARG A 114 -26.25 -0.99 -0.88
C ARG A 114 -27.32 0.09 -0.81
N ARG A 115 -26.95 1.34 -1.09
CA ARG A 115 -27.85 2.51 -1.07
C ARG A 115 -28.51 2.79 -2.42
N ARG A 116 -28.22 1.97 -3.46
CA ARG A 116 -28.72 2.09 -4.83
C ARG A 116 -28.42 3.45 -5.47
N VAL A 117 -27.23 3.98 -5.19
CA VAL A 117 -26.72 5.23 -5.78
C VAL A 117 -25.63 4.87 -6.78
N ALA A 118 -25.56 5.58 -7.91
CA ALA A 118 -24.44 5.44 -8.83
C ALA A 118 -23.16 5.97 -8.16
N SER A 119 -22.14 5.13 -8.04
CA SER A 119 -20.85 5.53 -7.48
C SER A 119 -20.10 6.45 -8.45
N PRO A 120 -19.54 7.58 -7.98
CA PRO A 120 -18.63 8.41 -8.74
C PRO A 120 -17.17 7.97 -8.56
N LEU A 121 -16.93 6.82 -7.90
CA LEU A 121 -15.61 6.30 -7.50
C LEU A 121 -15.32 4.89 -8.04
N THR A 122 -16.22 4.27 -8.81
CA THR A 122 -16.09 2.87 -9.29
C THR A 122 -14.75 2.59 -9.98
N VAL A 123 -14.20 3.59 -10.69
CA VAL A 123 -12.90 3.46 -11.36
C VAL A 123 -11.76 3.51 -10.35
N GLU A 124 -11.80 4.49 -9.45
CA GLU A 124 -10.81 4.76 -8.41
C GLU A 124 -10.72 3.62 -7.38
N ASP A 125 -11.87 3.10 -6.93
CA ASP A 125 -11.98 1.94 -6.03
C ASP A 125 -11.49 0.67 -6.73
N GLY A 126 -11.87 0.49 -8.00
CA GLY A 126 -11.37 -0.60 -8.85
C GLY A 126 -9.85 -0.54 -9.05
N CYS A 127 -9.27 0.65 -9.17
CA CYS A 127 -7.82 0.87 -9.24
C CYS A 127 -7.14 0.56 -7.90
N ALA A 128 -7.66 1.07 -6.78
CA ALA A 128 -7.14 0.78 -5.44
C ALA A 128 -7.11 -0.73 -5.15
N PHE A 129 -8.22 -1.43 -5.41
CA PHE A 129 -8.30 -2.88 -5.26
C PHE A 129 -7.26 -3.61 -6.12
N LYS A 130 -7.17 -3.28 -7.42
CA LYS A 130 -6.22 -3.94 -8.35
C LYS A 130 -4.77 -3.69 -7.95
N LEU A 131 -4.41 -2.47 -7.56
CA LEU A 131 -3.05 -2.13 -7.10
C LEU A 131 -2.68 -2.87 -5.81
N ALA A 132 -3.60 -2.96 -4.85
CA ALA A 132 -3.38 -3.71 -3.61
C ALA A 132 -3.21 -5.22 -3.86
N LYS A 133 -3.98 -5.81 -4.78
CA LYS A 133 -3.83 -7.21 -5.21
C LYS A 133 -2.53 -7.44 -5.98
N LEU A 134 -2.15 -6.53 -6.88
CA LEU A 134 -0.90 -6.59 -7.64
C LEU A 134 0.31 -6.57 -6.71
N ALA A 135 0.35 -5.62 -5.76
CA ALA A 135 1.39 -5.58 -4.73
C ALA A 135 1.44 -6.90 -3.94
N SER A 136 0.29 -7.45 -3.54
CA SER A 136 0.22 -8.71 -2.79
C SER A 136 0.78 -9.92 -3.56
N ALA A 137 0.54 -9.98 -4.87
CA ALA A 137 1.06 -11.03 -5.76
C ALA A 137 2.57 -10.88 -6.01
N LEU A 138 3.06 -9.65 -6.18
CA LEU A 138 4.50 -9.37 -6.29
C LEU A 138 5.25 -9.78 -5.01
N LEU A 139 4.65 -9.57 -3.83
CA LEU A 139 5.18 -10.05 -2.55
C LEU A 139 5.05 -11.57 -2.35
N GLN A 140 4.32 -12.29 -3.21
CA GLN A 140 4.33 -13.75 -3.24
C GLN A 140 5.64 -14.20 -3.89
N HIS A 141 5.86 -13.78 -5.14
CA HIS A 141 7.08 -14.08 -5.90
C HIS A 141 8.35 -13.36 -5.42
N ALA A 142 8.27 -12.54 -4.38
CA ALA A 142 9.44 -11.96 -3.69
C ALA A 142 9.95 -12.81 -2.52
N GLY A 143 9.13 -13.75 -2.01
CA GLY A 143 9.46 -14.64 -0.90
C GLY A 143 9.58 -16.11 -1.28
N ASP A 144 9.46 -16.41 -2.58
CA ASP A 144 9.79 -17.69 -3.22
C ASP A 144 11.27 -17.67 -3.68
#